data_AF-A0A235HN39-F1
#
_entry.id   AF-A0A235HN39-F1
#
_cell.length_a   1.000
_cell.length_b   1.000
_cell.length_c   1.000
_cell.angle_alpha   90.00
_cell.angle_beta   90.00
_cell.angle_gamma   90.00
#
_symmetry.space_group_name_H-M   'P 1'
#
loop_
_entity.id
_entity.type
_entity.pdbx_description
1 polymer ?
#
loop_
_entity_poly.entity_id
_entity_poly.type
_entity_poly.pdbx_seq_one_letter_code
_entity_poly.pdbx_strand_id
1 'polypeptide(L)'
;MSEQKPFLSILSFLGFQVNAAIEEGHGNKISFSDIYKGLEERNLFELLNEKLPGILDISLFLESNEKAHLEQRNGVLNALNDAASGMKGRERKKYGVESSGLSLLMAYILEAIQQEYWITSS
;
A
#
# COMPACT_ATOMS: atom_id res chain seq x y z
N MET A 1 20.99 2.09 -8.08
CA MET A 1 20.65 2.62 -6.74
C MET A 1 19.96 1.49 -6.01
N SER A 2 20.34 1.16 -4.78
CA SER A 2 19.59 0.15 -4.00
C SER A 2 18.14 0.62 -3.93
N GLU A 3 17.20 -0.22 -4.37
CA GLU A 3 15.78 0.08 -4.20
C GLU A 3 15.52 0.32 -2.72
N GLN A 4 15.09 1.53 -2.41
CA GLN A 4 14.77 1.93 -1.06
C GLN A 4 13.70 0.99 -0.52
N LYS A 5 13.96 0.34 0.62
CA LYS A 5 13.04 -0.58 1.28
C LYS A 5 12.45 0.07 2.54
N PRO A 6 11.16 -0.14 2.83
CA PRO A 6 10.52 0.36 4.04
C PRO A 6 10.88 -0.54 5.25
N PHE A 7 10.59 -0.06 6.45
CA PHE A 7 10.54 -0.93 7.62
C PHE A 7 9.29 -1.81 7.60
N LEU A 8 9.40 -3.04 8.12
CA LEU A 8 8.26 -3.95 8.29
C LEU A 8 7.13 -3.33 9.12
N SER A 9 7.49 -2.55 10.15
CA SER A 9 6.53 -1.85 11.01
C SER A 9 5.67 -0.86 10.23
N ILE A 10 6.22 -0.20 9.21
CA ILE A 10 5.48 0.75 8.37
C ILE A 10 4.50 0.04 7.44
N LEU A 11 4.90 -1.09 6.84
CA LEU A 11 3.99 -1.93 6.05
C LEU A 11 2.85 -2.48 6.92
N SER A 12 3.19 -2.96 8.12
CA SER A 12 2.21 -3.49 9.07
C SER A 12 1.24 -2.40 9.56
N PHE A 13 1.75 -1.20 9.83
CA PHE A 13 0.93 -0.03 10.17
C PHE A 13 -0.07 0.29 9.06
N LEU A 14 0.38 0.38 7.80
CA LEU A 14 -0.51 0.60 6.66
C LEU A 14 -1.56 -0.52 6.55
N GLY A 15 -1.16 -1.78 6.79
CA GLY A 15 -2.07 -2.91 6.87
C GLY A 15 -3.17 -2.72 7.92
N PHE A 16 -2.83 -2.27 9.13
CA PHE A 16 -3.85 -1.98 10.15
C PHE A 16 -4.83 -0.88 9.73
N GLN A 17 -4.34 0.21 9.10
CA GLN A 17 -5.19 1.29 8.61
C GLN A 17 -6.15 0.80 7.52
N VAL A 18 -5.65 0.05 6.54
CA VAL A 18 -6.46 -0.51 5.45
C VAL A 18 -7.49 -1.51 6.01
N ASN A 19 -7.12 -2.32 7.00
CA ASN A 19 -8.03 -3.27 7.63
C ASN A 19 -9.19 -2.57 8.33
N ALA A 20 -8.90 -1.53 9.10
CA ALA A 20 -9.92 -0.73 9.78
C ALA A 20 -10.89 -0.10 8.78
N ALA A 21 -10.38 0.50 7.70
CA ALA A 21 -11.22 1.08 6.65
C ALA A 21 -12.11 0.04 5.94
N ILE A 22 -11.64 -1.21 5.78
CA ILE A 22 -12.46 -2.30 5.23
C ILE A 22 -13.60 -2.65 6.20
N GLU A 23 -13.29 -2.82 7.48
CA GLU A 23 -14.28 -3.15 8.54
C GLU A 23 -15.37 -2.07 8.65
N GLU A 24 -15.00 -0.80 8.48
CA GLU A 24 -15.93 0.34 8.45
C GLU A 24 -16.79 0.43 7.18
N GLY A 25 -16.63 -0.53 6.25
CA GLY A 25 -17.43 -0.62 5.03
C GLY A 25 -16.94 0.30 3.90
N HIS A 26 -15.70 0.80 3.97
CA HIS A 26 -15.10 1.64 2.92
C HIS A 26 -14.39 0.85 1.81
N GLY A 27 -14.42 -0.49 1.88
CA GLY A 27 -13.76 -1.38 0.92
C GLY A 27 -14.05 -1.09 -0.55
N ASN A 28 -15.30 -0.71 -0.89
CA ASN A 28 -15.75 -0.47 -2.27
C ASN A 28 -15.64 1.00 -2.72
N LYS A 29 -15.20 1.92 -1.84
CA LYS A 29 -15.00 3.34 -2.20
C LYS A 29 -13.74 3.55 -3.05
N ILE A 30 -12.81 2.59 -3.00
CA ILE A 30 -11.59 2.56 -3.81
C ILE A 30 -11.73 1.42 -4.81
N SER A 31 -11.51 1.71 -6.08
CA SER A 31 -11.49 0.70 -7.14
C SER A 31 -10.09 0.12 -7.35
N PHE A 32 -9.98 -0.98 -8.09
CA PHE A 32 -8.66 -1.50 -8.50
C PHE A 32 -7.90 -0.49 -9.36
N SER A 33 -8.61 0.19 -10.27
CA SER A 33 -8.04 1.22 -11.13
C SER A 33 -7.39 2.34 -10.33
N ASP A 34 -7.99 2.71 -9.20
CA ASP A 34 -7.43 3.71 -8.29
C ASP A 34 -6.11 3.26 -7.66
N ILE A 35 -6.03 1.99 -7.24
CA ILE A 35 -4.78 1.43 -6.71
C ILE A 35 -3.70 1.39 -7.79
N TYR A 36 -4.03 0.92 -8.99
CA TYR A 36 -3.10 0.86 -10.11
C TYR A 36 -2.58 2.24 -10.49
N LYS A 37 -3.49 3.20 -10.70
CA LYS A 37 -3.15 4.59 -11.01
C LYS A 37 -2.30 5.20 -9.90
N GLY A 38 -2.68 5.01 -8.64
CA GLY A 38 -1.96 5.51 -7.48
C GLY A 38 -0.51 5.02 -7.39
N LEU A 39 -0.30 3.75 -7.71
CA LEU A 39 1.02 3.13 -7.74
C LEU A 39 1.86 3.58 -8.95
N GLU A 40 1.23 3.67 -10.13
CA GLU A 40 1.85 4.12 -11.38
C GLU A 40 2.31 5.59 -11.29
N GLU A 41 1.43 6.48 -10.81
CA GLU A 41 1.69 7.91 -10.66
C GLU A 41 2.47 8.24 -9.37
N ARG A 42 2.76 7.23 -8.53
CA ARG A 42 3.42 7.37 -7.22
C ARG A 42 2.71 8.36 -6.27
N ASN A 43 1.39 8.48 -6.40
CA ASN A 43 0.52 9.36 -5.62
C ASN A 43 -0.58 8.57 -4.86
N LEU A 44 -0.35 7.28 -4.60
CA LEU A 44 -1.33 6.39 -3.94
C LEU A 44 -1.87 6.98 -2.63
N PHE A 45 -0.99 7.54 -1.79
CA PHE A 45 -1.40 8.06 -0.48
C PHE A 45 -2.25 9.32 -0.62
N GLU A 46 -1.88 10.21 -1.54
CA GLU A 46 -2.65 11.40 -1.87
C GLU A 46 -4.04 11.03 -2.40
N LEU A 47 -4.10 10.05 -3.31
CA LEU A 47 -5.36 9.53 -3.84
C LEU A 47 -6.23 8.93 -2.73
N LEU A 48 -5.65 8.12 -1.84
CA LEU A 48 -6.37 7.53 -0.71
C LEU A 48 -6.90 8.62 0.23
N ASN A 49 -6.11 9.66 0.52
CA ASN A 49 -6.54 10.78 1.36
C ASN A 49 -7.65 11.61 0.71
N GLU A 50 -7.59 11.81 -0.61
CA GLU A 50 -8.63 12.52 -1.37
C GLU A 50 -9.96 11.76 -1.37
N LYS A 51 -9.91 10.44 -1.60
CA LYS A 51 -11.12 9.60 -1.69
C LYS A 51 -11.68 9.16 -0.34
N LEU A 52 -10.84 9.06 0.67
CA LEU A 52 -11.18 8.61 2.03
C LEU A 52 -10.64 9.59 3.09
N PRO A 53 -11.05 10.88 3.04
CA PRO A 53 -10.50 11.89 3.93
C PRO A 53 -10.82 11.57 5.39
N GLY A 54 -9.78 11.48 6.21
CA GLY A 54 -9.89 11.22 7.64
C GLY A 54 -10.24 9.78 8.04
N ILE A 55 -10.33 8.86 7.08
CA ILE A 55 -10.59 7.43 7.35
C ILE A 55 -9.29 6.67 7.63
N LEU A 56 -8.27 6.92 6.81
CA LEU A 56 -6.95 6.31 6.94
C LEU A 56 -6.02 7.31 7.61
N ASP A 57 -5.38 6.94 8.72
CA ASP A 57 -4.24 7.71 9.24
C ASP A 57 -2.99 7.37 8.41
N ILE A 58 -2.83 8.11 7.31
CA ILE A 58 -1.69 8.02 6.39
C ILE A 58 -0.84 9.30 6.43
N SER A 59 -0.94 10.06 7.52
CA SER A 59 -0.22 11.31 7.74
C SER A 59 1.31 11.17 7.55
N LEU A 60 1.87 10.02 7.94
CA LEU A 60 3.28 9.66 7.73
C LEU A 60 3.72 9.69 6.26
N PHE A 61 2.79 9.49 5.32
CA PHE A 61 3.10 9.30 3.90
C PHE A 61 2.76 10.51 3.02
N LEU A 62 2.02 11.50 3.53
CA LEU A 62 1.50 12.58 2.69
C LEU A 62 2.55 13.67 2.46
N GLU A 63 3.00 14.37 3.48
CA GLU A 63 4.06 15.37 3.32
C GLU A 63 4.86 15.45 4.61
N SER A 64 6.15 15.16 4.50
CA SER A 64 7.10 15.39 5.56
C SER A 64 8.38 15.95 4.97
N ASN A 65 8.78 17.11 5.47
CA ASN A 65 10.03 17.78 5.16
C ASN A 65 11.25 16.95 5.62
N GLU A 66 11.03 15.92 6.42
CA GLU A 66 12.06 15.00 6.89
C GLU A 66 12.34 13.93 5.84
N LYS A 67 13.60 13.89 5.42
CA LYS A 67 14.15 12.90 4.49
C LYS A 67 13.74 11.48 4.87
N ALA A 68 13.81 11.11 6.15
CA ALA A 68 13.48 9.76 6.62
C ALA A 68 12.05 9.33 6.27
N HIS A 69 11.06 10.22 6.37
CA HIS A 69 9.68 9.89 6.00
C HIS A 69 9.50 9.77 4.49
N LEU A 70 10.15 10.64 3.70
CA LEU A 70 10.13 10.52 2.24
C LEU A 70 10.76 9.19 1.80
N GLU A 71 11.83 8.77 2.48
CA GLU A 71 12.49 7.48 2.25
C GLU A 71 11.56 6.31 2.57
N GLN A 72 10.85 6.34 3.71
CA GLN A 72 9.87 5.31 4.05
C GLN A 72 8.68 5.29 3.07
N ARG A 73 8.12 6.46 2.73
CA ARG A 73 7.05 6.59 1.72
C ARG A 73 7.45 5.95 0.40
N ASN A 74 8.63 6.31 -0.12
CA ASN A 74 9.13 5.76 -1.37
C ASN A 74 9.39 4.26 -1.27
N GLY A 75 9.90 3.80 -0.13
CA GLY A 75 10.10 2.38 0.12
C GLY A 75 8.80 1.60 0.09
N VAL A 76 7.75 2.09 0.74
CA VAL A 76 6.43 1.44 0.70
C VAL A 76 5.90 1.39 -0.73
N LEU A 77 5.95 2.49 -1.49
CA LEU A 77 5.49 2.49 -2.89
C LEU A 77 6.26 1.51 -3.77
N ASN A 78 7.55 1.32 -3.54
CA ASN A 78 8.35 0.33 -4.26
C ASN A 78 7.92 -1.09 -3.87
N ALA A 79 7.84 -1.39 -2.58
CA ALA A 79 7.41 -2.70 -2.07
C ALA A 79 6.02 -3.10 -2.57
N LEU A 80 5.08 -2.15 -2.62
CA LEU A 80 3.74 -2.37 -3.18
C LEU A 80 3.78 -2.61 -4.70
N ASN A 81 4.63 -1.89 -5.44
CA ASN A 81 4.81 -2.11 -6.88
C ASN A 81 5.44 -3.48 -7.19
N ASP A 82 6.40 -3.92 -6.38
CA ASP A 82 7.03 -5.24 -6.52
C ASP A 82 6.02 -6.35 -6.22
N ALA A 83 5.22 -6.19 -5.15
CA ALA A 83 4.12 -7.09 -4.83
C ALA A 83 3.07 -7.14 -5.96
N ALA A 84 2.65 -5.97 -6.47
CA ALA A 84 1.72 -5.88 -7.58
C ALA A 84 2.24 -6.59 -8.84
N SER A 85 3.52 -6.41 -9.15
CA SER A 85 4.18 -7.07 -10.29
C SER A 85 4.24 -8.59 -10.11
N GLY A 86 4.53 -9.06 -8.90
CA GLY A 86 4.47 -10.48 -8.53
C GLY A 86 3.04 -11.05 -8.59
N MET A 87 2.02 -10.22 -8.46
CA MET A 87 0.62 -10.63 -8.41
C MET A 87 -0.14 -10.53 -9.74
N LYS A 88 0.39 -9.76 -10.71
CA LYS A 88 -0.28 -9.48 -11.98
C LYS A 88 -0.79 -10.73 -12.69
N GLY A 89 -2.10 -10.79 -12.93
CA GLY A 89 -2.78 -11.92 -13.57
C GLY A 89 -3.12 -13.10 -12.64
N ARG A 90 -2.89 -12.96 -11.33
CA ARG A 90 -3.21 -13.96 -10.29
C ARG A 90 -4.09 -13.43 -9.16
N GLU A 91 -4.57 -12.19 -9.27
CA GLU A 91 -5.30 -11.45 -8.23
C GLU A 91 -6.52 -12.24 -7.74
N ARG A 92 -7.38 -12.68 -8.69
CA ARG A 92 -8.58 -13.46 -8.38
C ARG A 92 -8.28 -14.87 -7.89
N LYS A 93 -7.34 -15.56 -8.55
CA LYS A 93 -7.10 -17.00 -8.36
C LYS A 93 -6.33 -17.32 -7.08
N LYS A 94 -5.38 -16.47 -6.68
CA LYS A 94 -4.52 -16.70 -5.51
C LYS A 94 -5.00 -15.93 -4.28
N TYR A 95 -5.67 -14.80 -4.44
CA TYR A 95 -5.98 -13.89 -3.33
C TYR A 95 -7.48 -13.62 -3.12
N GLY A 96 -8.35 -14.13 -4.00
CA GLY A 96 -9.80 -14.01 -3.85
C GLY A 96 -10.34 -12.57 -3.92
N VAL A 97 -9.52 -11.61 -4.36
CA VAL A 97 -9.92 -10.20 -4.48
C VAL A 97 -10.58 -9.99 -5.84
N GLU A 98 -11.86 -9.66 -5.84
CA GLU A 98 -12.65 -9.54 -7.07
C GLU A 98 -13.07 -8.11 -7.43
N SER A 99 -13.23 -7.20 -6.45
CA SER A 99 -13.78 -5.86 -6.72
C SER A 99 -13.34 -4.71 -5.78
N SER A 100 -12.95 -5.00 -4.53
CA SER A 100 -12.56 -3.97 -3.55
C SER A 100 -11.09 -3.55 -3.70
N GLY A 101 -10.84 -2.27 -4.03
CA GLY A 101 -9.49 -1.71 -4.12
C GLY A 101 -8.73 -1.72 -2.80
N LEU A 102 -9.41 -1.50 -1.66
CA LEU A 102 -8.75 -1.64 -0.35
C LEU A 102 -8.36 -3.09 -0.05
N SER A 103 -9.19 -4.06 -0.44
CA SER A 103 -8.84 -5.49 -0.29
C SER A 103 -7.66 -5.87 -1.19
N LEU A 104 -7.57 -5.27 -2.39
CA LEU A 104 -6.40 -5.43 -3.26
C LEU A 104 -5.14 -4.85 -2.62
N LEU A 105 -5.23 -3.62 -2.09
CA LEU A 105 -4.12 -2.97 -1.39
C LEU A 105 -3.66 -3.80 -0.18
N MET A 106 -4.60 -4.36 0.59
CA MET A 106 -4.28 -5.29 1.67
C MET A 106 -3.48 -6.50 1.16
N ALA A 107 -3.92 -7.11 0.06
CA ALA A 107 -3.20 -8.24 -0.52
C ALA A 107 -1.78 -7.87 -0.94
N TYR A 108 -1.56 -6.67 -1.50
CA TYR A 108 -0.22 -6.17 -1.83
C TYR A 108 0.64 -5.95 -0.60
N ILE A 109 0.08 -5.42 0.49
CA ILE A 109 0.79 -5.25 1.76
C ILE A 109 1.23 -6.61 2.30
N LEU A 110 0.33 -7.60 2.33
CA LEU A 110 0.63 -8.95 2.82
C LEU A 110 1.67 -9.66 1.95
N GLU A 111 1.59 -9.55 0.62
CA GLU A 111 2.58 -10.12 -0.29
C GLU A 111 3.95 -9.43 -0.11
N ALA A 112 3.98 -8.10 0.03
CA ALA A 112 5.24 -7.37 0.28
C ALA A 112 5.90 -7.81 1.59
N ILE A 113 5.11 -8.06 2.64
CA ILE A 113 5.61 -8.61 3.90
C ILE A 113 6.13 -10.03 3.70
N GLN A 114 5.36 -10.89 3.02
CA GLN A 114 5.68 -12.30 2.78
C GLN A 114 6.95 -12.48 1.93
N GLN A 115 7.19 -11.61 0.94
CA GLN A 115 8.35 -11.65 0.05
C GLN A 115 9.55 -10.86 0.58
N GLU A 116 9.48 -10.35 1.82
CA GLU A 116 10.57 -9.58 2.45
C GLU A 116 10.99 -8.33 1.65
N TYR A 117 10.00 -7.63 1.09
CA TYR A 117 10.20 -6.32 0.43
C TYR A 117 10.33 -5.18 1.47
N TRP A 118 11.09 -5.43 2.53
CA TRP A 118 11.36 -4.53 3.64
C TRP A 118 12.79 -4.73 4.16
N ILE A 119 13.26 -3.86 5.05
CA ILE A 119 14.62 -3.91 5.61
C ILE A 119 14.78 -5.14 6.51
N THR A 120 15.39 -6.20 6.00
CA THR A 120 15.81 -7.36 6.79
C THR A 120 17.06 -6.98 7.60
N SER A 121 17.01 -7.08 8.92
CA SER A 121 18.21 -6.96 9.75
C SER A 121 19.21 -8.04 9.31
N SER A 122 20.38 -7.60 8.84
CA SER A 122 21.55 -8.45 8.54
C SER A 122 22.20 -8.99 9.80
#